data_AF-A0A1Q8U301-F1
#
_entry.id   AF-A0A1Q8U301-F1
#
_cell.length_a   1.000
_cell.length_b   1.000
_cell.length_c   1.000
_cell.angle_alpha   90.00
_cell.angle_beta   90.00
_cell.angle_gamma   90.00
#
_symmetry.space_group_name_H-M   'P 1'
#
loop_
_entity.id
_entity.type
_entity.pdbx_description
1 polymer ?
#
loop_
_entity_poly.entity_id
_entity_poly.type
_entity_poly.pdbx_seq_one_letter_code
_entity_poly.pdbx_strand_id
1 'polypeptide(L)'
;MTQRNFTFDDLRTILREAAGLEDEVLGDDALDAAFEDLGLESLALLETGSRIEREYGITLDDSSLTGSKTPRALLEIVNGELATAAA
;
A
#
# COMPACT_ATOMS: atom_id res chain seq x y z
N MET A 1 -16.69 -11.87 -12.35
CA MET A 1 -15.61 -10.94 -11.95
C MET A 1 -14.94 -11.56 -10.73
N THR A 2 -13.71 -12.03 -10.82
CA THR A 2 -12.99 -12.54 -9.65
C THR A 2 -12.54 -11.32 -8.84
N GLN A 3 -13.17 -11.08 -7.68
CA GLN A 3 -12.80 -9.99 -6.79
C GLN A 3 -11.33 -10.16 -6.38
N ARG A 4 -10.46 -9.29 -6.90
CA ARG A 4 -9.03 -9.33 -6.56
C ARG A 4 -8.88 -8.63 -5.22
N ASN A 5 -8.83 -9.43 -4.16
CA ASN A 5 -8.73 -8.92 -2.80
C ASN A 5 -7.27 -8.58 -2.51
N PHE A 6 -6.92 -7.30 -2.48
CA PHE A 6 -5.58 -6.86 -2.09
C PHE A 6 -5.48 -6.93 -0.57
N THR A 7 -4.55 -7.74 -0.05
CA THR A 7 -4.40 -7.98 1.39
C THR A 7 -3.21 -7.25 1.97
N PHE A 8 -3.11 -7.24 3.30
CA PHE A 8 -1.94 -6.67 3.96
C PHE A 8 -0.64 -7.41 3.60
N ASP A 9 -0.71 -8.72 3.32
CA ASP A 9 0.45 -9.50 2.89
C ASP A 9 0.99 -9.05 1.53
N ASP A 10 0.08 -8.75 0.58
CA ASP A 10 0.43 -8.16 -0.70
C ASP A 10 1.08 -6.79 -0.49
N LEU A 11 0.50 -5.95 0.38
CA LEU A 11 1.05 -4.64 0.70
C LEU A 11 2.44 -4.74 1.35
N ARG A 12 2.66 -5.68 2.28
CA ARG A 12 3.97 -5.91 2.90
C ARG A 12 5.03 -6.27 1.86
N THR A 13 4.67 -7.16 0.93
CA THR A 13 5.58 -7.56 -0.16
C THR A 13 6.00 -6.34 -0.98
N ILE A 14 5.05 -5.50 -1.35
CA ILE A 14 5.33 -4.29 -2.13
C ILE A 14 6.14 -3.28 -1.33
N LEU A 15 5.80 -3.03 -0.06
CA LEU A 15 6.56 -2.13 0.83
C LEU A 15 7.99 -2.60 1.01
N ARG A 16 8.22 -3.90 1.20
CA ARG A 16 9.56 -4.47 1.25
C ARG A 16 10.33 -4.23 -0.04
N GLU A 17 9.71 -4.45 -1.19
CA GLU A 17 10.42 -4.33 -2.46
C GLU A 17 10.60 -2.87 -2.94
N ALA A 18 9.68 -1.97 -2.59
CA ALA A 18 9.73 -0.56 -2.98
C ALA A 18 10.52 0.28 -1.98
N ALA A 19 10.44 -0.04 -0.68
CA ALA A 19 11.06 0.74 0.39
C ALA A 19 12.21 0.05 1.11
N GLY A 20 12.45 -1.24 0.84
CA GLY A 20 13.47 -2.01 1.54
C GLY A 20 13.13 -2.31 3.00
N LEU A 21 11.86 -2.20 3.40
CA LEU A 21 11.42 -2.50 4.77
C LEU A 21 11.62 -3.99 5.10
N GLU A 22 12.04 -4.25 6.34
CA GLU A 22 12.27 -5.61 6.85
C GLU A 22 10.96 -6.25 7.34
N ASP A 23 10.87 -7.58 7.21
CA ASP A 23 9.69 -8.36 7.64
C ASP A 23 9.41 -8.18 9.15
N GLU A 24 10.47 -8.01 9.94
CA GLU A 24 10.40 -7.77 11.38
C GLU A 24 9.70 -6.43 11.72
N VAL A 25 9.84 -5.42 10.86
CA VAL A 25 9.18 -4.11 10.99
C VAL A 25 7.73 -4.20 10.51
N LEU A 26 7.47 -5.00 9.49
CA LEU A 26 6.15 -5.21 8.90
C LEU A 26 5.33 -6.27 9.65
N GLY A 27 5.34 -6.26 10.98
CA GLY A 27 4.53 -7.17 11.80
C GLY A 27 3.01 -6.96 11.69
N ASP A 28 2.21 -7.65 12.50
CA ASP A 28 0.74 -7.49 12.51
C ASP A 28 0.32 -6.09 12.99
N ASP A 29 1.06 -5.54 13.95
CA ASP A 29 0.87 -4.20 14.51
C ASP A 29 1.22 -3.08 13.50
N ALA A 30 2.08 -3.39 12.52
CA ALA A 30 2.49 -2.43 11.50
C ALA A 30 1.31 -1.90 10.69
N LEU A 31 0.21 -2.67 10.59
CA LEU A 31 -1.01 -2.26 9.89
C LEU A 31 -1.58 -0.93 10.42
N ASP A 32 -1.44 -0.70 11.72
CA ASP A 32 -1.91 0.48 12.44
C ASP A 32 -0.79 1.50 12.70
N ALA A 33 0.47 1.09 12.55
CA ALA A 33 1.63 1.94 12.75
C ALA A 33 1.73 3.04 11.69
N ALA A 34 2.27 4.18 12.09
CA ALA A 34 2.58 5.25 11.16
C ALA A 34 3.73 4.82 10.24
N PHE A 35 3.62 5.12 8.95
CA PHE A 35 4.69 4.87 7.99
C PHE A 35 6.04 5.46 8.43
N GLU A 36 6.02 6.64 9.06
CA GLU A 36 7.22 7.27 9.62
C GLU A 36 7.86 6.44 10.75
N ASP A 37 7.06 5.76 11.57
CA ASP A 37 7.53 4.89 12.66
C ASP A 37 8.11 3.57 12.12
N LEU A 38 7.55 3.09 11.00
CA LEU A 38 8.08 1.96 10.25
C LEU A 38 9.35 2.30 9.45
N GLY A 39 9.79 3.56 9.45
CA GLY A 39 10.94 4.02 8.66
C GLY A 39 10.66 4.16 7.16
N LEU A 40 9.38 4.22 6.76
CA LEU A 40 8.98 4.45 5.38
C LEU A 40 9.13 5.94 5.03
N GLU A 41 9.94 6.21 4.03
CA GLU A 41 10.10 7.55 3.48
C GLU A 41 8.96 7.90 2.51
N SER A 42 8.58 9.19 2.44
CA SER A 42 7.52 9.67 1.55
C SER A 42 7.74 9.30 0.08
N LEU A 43 8.99 9.25 -0.39
CA LEU A 43 9.32 8.82 -1.75
C LEU A 43 9.02 7.34 -1.97
N ALA A 44 9.36 6.50 -1.00
CA ALA A 44 9.11 5.07 -1.07
C ALA A 44 7.61 4.76 -1.05
N LEU A 45 6.79 5.59 -0.39
CA LEU A 45 5.33 5.50 -0.45
C LEU A 45 4.79 5.76 -1.86
N LEU A 46 5.35 6.75 -2.57
CA LEU A 46 4.98 7.01 -3.98
C LEU A 46 5.42 5.88 -4.90
N GLU A 47 6.63 5.33 -4.72
CA GLU A 47 7.10 4.17 -5.49
C GLU A 47 6.22 2.93 -5.22
N THR A 48 5.82 2.73 -3.96
CA THR A 48 4.87 1.68 -3.56
C THR A 48 3.55 1.84 -4.31
N GLY A 49 2.99 3.05 -4.33
CA GLY A 49 1.78 3.38 -5.09
C GLY A 49 1.91 3.07 -6.58
N SER A 50 2.96 3.61 -7.22
CA SER A 50 3.24 3.36 -8.65
C SER A 50 3.41 1.88 -9.00
N ARG A 51 3.96 1.08 -8.08
CA ARG A 51 4.08 -0.37 -8.26
C ARG A 51 2.72 -1.07 -8.20
N ILE A 52 1.87 -0.70 -7.23
CA ILE A 52 0.50 -1.21 -7.10
C ILE A 52 -0.32 -0.88 -8.36
N GLU A 53 -0.25 0.37 -8.84
CA GLU A 53 -0.96 0.78 -10.06
C GLU A 53 -0.61 -0.11 -11.26
N ARG A 54 0.69 -0.38 -11.45
CA ARG A 54 1.18 -1.21 -12.57
C ARG A 54 0.82 -2.68 -12.43
N GLU A 55 0.89 -3.23 -11.22
CA GLU A 55 0.65 -4.66 -10.97
C GLU A 55 -0.84 -5.02 -10.97
N TYR A 56 -1.68 -4.09 -10.52
CA TYR A 56 -3.12 -4.32 -10.37
C TYR A 56 -3.98 -3.59 -11.41
N GLY A 57 -3.39 -2.70 -12.22
CA GLY A 57 -4.11 -1.98 -13.28
C GLY A 57 -5.10 -0.94 -12.75
N ILE A 58 -4.79 -0.33 -11.60
CA ILE A 58 -5.57 0.75 -10.98
C ILE A 58 -4.80 2.07 -11.06
N THR A 59 -5.48 3.16 -10.74
CA THR A 59 -4.86 4.49 -10.60
C THR A 59 -4.99 4.93 -9.15
N LEU A 60 -3.90 5.37 -8.53
CA LEU A 60 -3.90 5.86 -7.16
C LEU A 60 -3.61 7.37 -7.19
N ASP A 61 -4.45 8.14 -6.51
CA ASP A 61 -4.23 9.58 -6.39
C ASP A 61 -3.04 9.88 -5.45
N ASP A 62 -2.08 10.66 -5.95
CA ASP A 62 -0.86 11.03 -5.22
C ASP A 62 -1.15 11.75 -3.90
N SER A 63 -2.19 12.60 -3.87
CA SER A 63 -2.59 13.29 -2.63
C SER A 63 -3.16 12.31 -1.60
N SER A 64 -3.86 11.28 -2.07
CA SER A 64 -4.42 10.21 -1.24
C SER A 64 -3.32 9.26 -0.72
N LEU A 65 -2.31 8.98 -1.55
CA LEU A 65 -1.11 8.24 -1.15
C LEU A 65 -0.33 9.00 -0.07
N THR A 66 0.08 10.23 -0.34
CA THR A 66 0.86 11.05 0.60
C THR A 66 0.08 11.43 1.86
N GLY A 67 -1.26 11.47 1.76
CA GLY A 67 -2.18 11.62 2.88
C GLY A 67 -2.35 10.35 3.72
N SER A 68 -2.06 9.17 3.18
CA SER A 68 -2.10 7.90 3.93
C SER A 68 -0.92 7.82 4.87
N LYS A 69 -1.23 7.81 6.17
CA LYS A 69 -0.23 7.75 7.23
C LYS A 69 0.06 6.35 7.73
N THR A 70 -0.79 5.38 7.40
CA THR A 70 -0.68 4.00 7.89
C THR A 70 -0.90 3.01 6.75
N PRO A 71 -0.36 1.77 6.86
CA PRO A 71 -0.62 0.72 5.88
C PRO A 71 -2.11 0.39 5.75
N ARG A 72 -2.90 0.46 6.84
CA ARG A 72 -4.35 0.28 6.76
C ARG A 72 -5.01 1.30 5.84
N ALA A 73 -4.67 2.57 5.98
CA ALA A 73 -5.25 3.62 5.13
C ALA A 73 -4.92 3.38 3.65
N LEU A 74 -3.66 3.02 3.35
CA LEU A 74 -3.26 2.68 1.99
C LEU A 74 -4.00 1.44 1.46
N LEU A 75 -4.13 0.40 2.29
CA LEU A 75 -4.86 -0.82 1.94
C LEU A 75 -6.33 -0.54 1.57
N GLU A 76 -6.99 0.34 2.33
CA GLU A 76 -8.37 0.75 2.07
C GLU A 76 -8.50 1.51 0.74
N ILE A 77 -7.58 2.42 0.43
CA ILE A 77 -7.57 3.14 -0.85
C ILE A 77 -7.43 2.17 -2.02
N VAL A 78 -6.45 1.27 -1.95
CA VAL A 78 -6.19 0.29 -3.02
C VAL A 78 -7.39 -0.61 -3.24
N ASN A 79 -8.01 -1.12 -2.18
CA ASN A 79 -9.21 -1.95 -2.30
C ASN A 79 -10.42 -1.16 -2.83
N GLY A 80 -10.54 0.13 -2.50
CA GLY A 80 -11.58 1.01 -3.06
C GLY A 80 -11.45 1.18 -4.57
N GLU A 81 -10.23 1.40 -5.06
CA GLU A 81 -9.95 1.52 -6.50
C GLU A 81 -10.14 0.18 -7.22
N LEU A 82 -9.73 -0.94 -6.62
CA LEU A 82 -9.96 -2.27 -7.18
C LEU A 82 -11.44 -2.63 -7.30
N ALA A 83 -12.24 -2.25 -6.30
CA ALA A 83 -13.68 -2.45 -6.34
C ALA A 83 -14.32 -1.62 -7.46
N THR A 84 -13.82 -0.40 -7.69
CA THR A 84 -14.29 0.49 -8.76
C THR A 84 -13.88 0.00 -10.14
N ALA A 85 -12.64 -0.47 -10.30
CA ALA A 85 -12.13 -1.00 -11.58
C ALA A 85 -12.78 -2.34 -12.00
N ALA A 86 -13.30 -3.10 -11.02
CA ALA A 86 -14.01 -4.37 -11.27
C ALA A 86 -15.51 -4.20 -11.57
N ALA A 87 -16.05 -2.98 -11.44
CA ALA A 87 -17.46 -2.64 -11.69
C ALA A 87 -17.71 -2.34 -13.17
#